data_AF-A0A2L0HWG9-F1
#
_entry.id   AF-A0A2L0HWG9-F1
#
_cell.length_a   1.000
_cell.length_b   1.000
_cell.length_c   1.000
_cell.angle_alpha   90.00
_cell.angle_beta   90.00
_cell.angle_gamma   90.00
#
_symmetry.space_group_name_H-M   'P 1'
#
loop_
_entity.id
_entity.type
_entity.pdbx_description
1 polymer ?
#
loop_
_entity_poly.entity_id
_entity_poly.type
_entity_poly.pdbx_seq_one_letter_code
_entity_poly.pdbx_strand_id
1 'polypeptide(L)'
;MRTLTFNTFLQQSPLNLALQGQGSIYLAPNIPDKKLVGAQHYLPKHVQPNQVIILIDDTVFGSAKIGLCITEQGLYYKADFEELVYCSWQHIHSIDTDIGMINRNIMINQQLKLNFTQLERQAIQAIADLINAFIRQRNETSDTRPHGTQQRTVSLAMQSALQLLTYISAQKNTTVHPDDWGYIEMLSIYGEEVQPYIETLKTRPVTSSKQVVFDDLVRTEYAYDREFKSITFEYMLRLLIVNDYSIEDIIAYMNQITLLLKVNTDDTQEIYARIREETQQGDLNQQYSSFDQASQHFKPQLTAEQQQACQLLGINDQQIDATSLKHAYRKKMAEFHPDQYQQLPESVRLLIEQQAQQLNHARDILEKCLRN
;
A
#
# COMPACT_ATOMS: atom_id res chain seq x y z
N MET A 1 -2.50 -4.04 34.87
CA MET A 1 -1.22 -3.52 34.34
C MET A 1 -1.54 -2.66 33.13
N ARG A 2 -0.97 -1.45 33.02
CA ARG A 2 -1.20 -0.58 31.85
C ARG A 2 -0.46 -1.19 30.65
N THR A 3 -1.17 -1.43 29.56
CA THR A 3 -0.57 -1.76 28.25
C THR A 3 0.38 -0.63 27.87
N LEU A 4 1.63 -0.96 27.52
CA LEU A 4 2.58 0.02 27.00
C LEU A 4 2.05 0.55 25.67
N THR A 5 1.66 1.83 25.64
CA THR A 5 1.24 2.50 24.41
C THR A 5 2.44 3.11 23.71
N PHE A 6 2.38 3.27 22.39
CA PHE A 6 3.46 3.86 21.61
C PHE A 6 3.71 5.31 22.03
N ASN A 7 2.67 6.10 22.30
CA ASN A 7 2.86 7.48 22.76
C ASN A 7 3.56 7.52 24.11
N THR A 8 3.16 6.66 25.06
CA THR A 8 3.78 6.58 26.38
C THR A 8 5.27 6.21 26.26
N PHE A 9 5.59 5.25 25.38
CA PHE A 9 6.96 4.89 25.06
C PHE A 9 7.75 6.06 24.47
N LEU A 10 7.21 6.73 23.44
CA LEU A 10 7.86 7.86 22.77
C LEU A 10 8.19 8.98 23.77
N GLN A 11 7.26 9.35 24.64
CA GLN A 11 7.48 10.42 25.62
C GLN A 11 8.57 10.08 26.66
N GLN A 12 8.79 8.80 26.94
CA GLN A 12 9.81 8.33 27.88
C GLN A 12 11.16 8.01 27.20
N SER A 13 11.16 7.89 25.88
CA SER A 13 12.34 7.50 25.11
C SER A 13 13.25 8.70 24.85
N PRO A 14 14.57 8.58 25.08
CA PRO A 14 15.54 9.62 24.72
C PRO A 14 15.58 9.84 23.19
N LEU A 15 15.09 8.89 22.39
CA LEU A 15 15.02 8.99 20.93
C LEU A 15 14.00 10.03 20.45
N ASN A 16 13.05 10.46 21.30
CA ASN A 16 12.15 11.56 20.97
C ASN A 16 12.91 12.84 20.60
N LEU A 17 13.98 13.15 21.34
CA LEU A 17 14.83 14.32 21.08
C LEU A 17 15.59 14.21 19.75
N ALA A 18 15.95 13.00 19.32
CA ALA A 18 16.64 12.77 18.05
C ALA A 18 15.72 13.00 16.83
N LEU A 19 14.42 12.86 17.04
CA LEU A 19 13.39 13.12 16.01
C LEU A 19 12.96 14.59 16.00
N GLN A 20 13.03 15.27 17.14
CA GLN A 20 12.78 16.71 17.23
C GLN A 20 13.87 17.50 16.49
N GLY A 21 13.46 18.23 15.46
CA GLY A 21 14.38 19.05 14.64
C GLY A 21 14.72 18.44 13.27
N GLN A 22 14.24 17.23 12.97
CA GLN A 22 14.25 16.70 11.60
C GLN A 22 13.12 17.39 10.80
N GLY A 23 13.46 18.16 9.76
CA GLY A 23 12.55 19.13 9.12
C GLY A 23 11.24 18.57 8.55
N SER A 24 11.19 17.26 8.28
CA SER A 24 10.02 16.57 7.76
C SER A 24 9.28 15.71 8.78
N ILE A 25 9.72 15.69 10.05
CA ILE A 25 9.10 14.90 11.13
C ILE A 25 8.41 15.83 12.12
N TYR A 26 7.15 15.54 12.39
CA TYR A 26 6.29 16.27 13.31
C TYR A 26 5.76 15.32 14.37
N LEU A 27 5.81 15.74 15.64
CA LEU A 27 5.45 14.91 16.78
C LEU A 27 4.32 15.54 17.58
N ALA A 28 3.38 14.72 18.04
CA ALA A 28 2.32 15.17 18.95
C ALA A 28 2.93 15.66 20.28
N PRO A 29 2.35 16.71 20.90
CA PRO A 29 1.14 17.43 20.48
C PRO A 29 1.40 18.56 19.46
N ASN A 30 2.64 18.75 18.99
CA ASN A 30 3.07 19.92 18.22
C ASN A 30 3.03 19.70 16.69
N ILE A 31 2.10 18.88 16.19
CA ILE A 31 1.94 18.66 14.74
C ILE A 31 1.13 19.84 14.16
N PRO A 32 1.63 20.57 13.14
CA PRO A 32 0.88 21.66 12.55
C PRO A 32 -0.45 21.20 11.93
N ASP A 33 -1.54 21.92 12.18
CA ASP A 33 -2.89 21.56 11.69
C ASP A 33 -2.93 21.34 10.17
N LYS A 34 -2.21 22.18 9.41
CA LYS A 34 -2.13 22.03 7.95
C LYS A 34 -1.53 20.70 7.52
N LYS A 35 -0.58 20.15 8.28
CA LYS A 35 0.04 18.84 8.00
C LYS A 35 -0.94 17.72 8.34
N LEU A 36 -1.68 17.84 9.45
CA LEU A 36 -2.74 16.90 9.81
C LEU A 36 -3.84 16.87 8.74
N VAL A 37 -4.29 18.02 8.25
CA VAL A 37 -5.25 18.12 7.13
C VAL A 37 -4.68 17.47 5.87
N GLY A 38 -3.39 17.64 5.61
CA GLY A 38 -2.66 16.93 4.55
C GLY A 38 -2.78 15.41 4.69
N ALA A 39 -2.39 14.88 5.84
CA ALA A 39 -2.41 13.44 6.10
C ALA A 39 -3.81 12.83 6.04
N GLN A 40 -4.84 13.59 6.43
CA GLN A 40 -6.24 13.18 6.33
C GLN A 40 -6.71 12.92 4.88
N HIS A 41 -5.94 13.28 3.86
CA HIS A 41 -6.24 12.90 2.47
C HIS A 41 -6.03 11.40 2.19
N TYR A 42 -5.13 10.75 2.93
CA TYR A 42 -4.84 9.33 2.78
C TYR A 42 -5.20 8.50 4.00
N LEU A 43 -5.34 9.12 5.18
CA LEU A 43 -5.78 8.39 6.36
C LEU A 43 -7.25 7.96 6.23
N PRO A 44 -7.61 6.75 6.72
CA PRO A 44 -9.00 6.36 6.82
C PRO A 44 -9.81 7.34 7.68
N LYS A 45 -11.05 7.63 7.31
CA LYS A 45 -11.93 8.60 8.02
C LYS A 45 -12.10 8.33 9.52
N HIS A 46 -11.93 7.09 9.96
CA HIS A 46 -12.01 6.72 11.37
C HIS A 46 -10.78 7.14 12.18
N VAL A 47 -9.64 7.40 11.53
CA VAL A 47 -8.41 7.87 12.16
C VAL A 47 -8.49 9.38 12.34
N GLN A 48 -8.73 9.82 13.55
CA GLN A 48 -8.87 11.24 13.88
C GLN A 48 -7.50 11.93 13.94
N PRO A 49 -7.40 13.24 13.61
CA PRO A 49 -6.14 13.97 13.65
C PRO A 49 -5.39 13.89 14.98
N ASN A 50 -6.12 13.84 16.10
CA ASN A 50 -5.55 13.75 17.44
C ASN A 50 -4.99 12.35 17.81
N GLN A 51 -5.21 11.35 16.96
CA GLN A 51 -4.64 10.00 17.12
C GLN A 51 -3.27 9.88 16.45
N VAL A 52 -2.87 10.85 15.63
CA VAL A 52 -1.56 10.89 14.99
C VAL A 52 -0.51 11.30 16.03
N ILE A 53 0.45 10.41 16.27
CA ILE A 53 1.55 10.61 17.24
C ILE A 53 2.80 11.13 16.54
N ILE A 54 3.11 10.56 15.37
CA ILE A 54 4.20 11.02 14.49
C ILE A 54 3.63 11.19 13.09
N LEU A 55 3.95 12.31 12.45
CA LEU A 55 3.70 12.57 11.04
C LEU A 55 5.03 12.84 10.36
N ILE A 56 5.31 12.09 9.30
CA ILE A 56 6.43 12.31 8.40
C ILE A 56 5.86 12.78 7.07
N ASP A 57 6.27 13.98 6.66
CA ASP A 57 5.88 14.56 5.38
C ASP A 57 6.92 14.22 4.32
N ASP A 58 6.53 13.40 3.34
CA ASP A 58 7.39 13.04 2.21
C ASP A 58 7.03 13.80 0.92
N THR A 59 6.26 14.89 1.02
CA THR A 59 5.91 15.71 -0.14
C THR A 59 6.99 16.74 -0.44
N VAL A 60 7.24 16.99 -1.73
CA VAL A 60 8.21 18.01 -2.20
C VAL A 60 7.84 19.43 -1.72
N PHE A 61 6.54 19.75 -1.66
CA PHE A 61 6.04 21.08 -1.28
C PHE A 61 5.54 21.16 0.16
N GLY A 62 5.78 20.14 0.98
CA GLY A 62 5.40 20.14 2.38
C GLY A 62 3.88 20.17 2.63
N SER A 63 3.08 19.51 1.79
CA SER A 63 1.63 19.38 1.99
C SER A 63 1.22 18.22 2.90
N ALA A 64 2.13 17.28 3.22
CA ALA A 64 1.86 16.05 3.99
C ALA A 64 0.76 15.13 3.41
N LYS A 65 0.45 15.25 2.12
CA LYS A 65 -0.49 14.35 1.42
C LYS A 65 0.11 12.99 1.04
N ILE A 66 1.42 12.83 1.19
CA ILE A 66 2.15 11.57 1.12
C ILE A 66 3.18 11.53 2.26
N GLY A 67 3.55 10.33 2.69
CA GLY A 67 4.48 10.10 3.80
C GLY A 67 3.98 9.04 4.78
N LEU A 68 4.36 9.16 6.05
CA LEU A 68 4.10 8.17 7.09
C LEU A 68 3.38 8.82 8.29
N CYS A 69 2.27 8.23 8.74
CA CYS A 69 1.65 8.53 10.02
C CYS A 69 1.79 7.34 10.97
N ILE A 70 2.13 7.62 12.23
CA ILE A 70 2.23 6.62 13.30
C ILE A 70 1.20 6.95 14.36
N THR A 71 0.45 5.93 14.79
CA THR A 71 -0.65 6.01 15.76
C THR A 71 -0.47 4.97 16.87
N GLU A 72 -1.41 4.88 17.81
CA GLU A 72 -1.41 3.79 18.80
C GLU A 72 -1.72 2.41 18.19
N GLN A 73 -2.30 2.37 16.99
CA GLN A 73 -2.70 1.14 16.30
C GLN A 73 -1.59 0.60 15.40
N GLY A 74 -0.86 1.49 14.73
CA GLY A 74 0.18 1.12 13.78
C GLY A 74 0.65 2.27 12.91
N LEU A 75 1.21 1.88 11.76
CA LEU A 75 1.81 2.74 10.75
C LEU A 75 0.87 2.84 9.54
N TYR A 76 0.66 4.05 9.04
CA TYR A 76 -0.05 4.34 7.80
C TYR A 76 0.92 5.05 6.85
N TYR A 77 1.21 4.44 5.71
CA TYR A 77 2.18 4.95 4.75
C TYR A 77 1.54 5.14 3.39
N LYS A 78 1.80 6.28 2.75
CA LYS A 78 1.33 6.59 1.40
C LYS A 78 2.49 7.13 0.58
N ALA A 79 2.84 6.45 -0.51
CA ALA A 79 3.75 6.99 -1.52
C ALA A 79 2.99 7.74 -2.62
N ASP A 80 3.71 8.45 -3.48
CA ASP A 80 3.13 8.99 -4.72
C ASP A 80 2.68 7.84 -5.64
N PHE A 81 1.47 7.96 -6.20
CA PHE A 81 0.88 6.99 -7.14
C PHE A 81 0.70 5.54 -6.63
N GLU A 82 0.99 5.27 -5.36
CA GLU A 82 0.75 3.96 -4.72
C GLU A 82 -0.46 3.99 -3.78
N GLU A 83 -1.00 2.84 -3.43
CA GLU A 83 -2.08 2.76 -2.43
C GLU A 83 -1.59 3.03 -1.00
N LEU A 84 -2.55 3.29 -0.10
CA LEU A 84 -2.26 3.36 1.32
C LEU A 84 -1.83 2.00 1.85
N VAL A 85 -0.69 1.97 2.54
CA VAL A 85 -0.20 0.81 3.27
C VAL A 85 -0.48 1.01 4.76
N TYR A 86 -1.10 0.03 5.41
CA TYR A 86 -1.28 0.01 6.85
C TYR A 86 -0.59 -1.21 7.48
N CYS A 87 0.15 -0.98 8.56
CA CYS A 87 0.79 -2.03 9.33
C CYS A 87 0.48 -1.86 10.82
N SER A 88 -0.37 -2.73 11.36
CA SER A 88 -0.63 -2.81 12.79
C SER A 88 0.65 -3.13 13.55
N TRP A 89 0.83 -2.54 14.73
CA TRP A 89 1.96 -2.86 15.60
C TRP A 89 2.11 -4.36 15.85
N GLN A 90 1.00 -5.11 15.91
CA GLN A 90 1.01 -6.55 16.18
C GLN A 90 1.78 -7.35 15.12
N HIS A 91 1.88 -6.82 13.90
CA HIS A 91 2.51 -7.47 12.76
C HIS A 91 3.91 -6.93 12.44
N ILE A 92 4.40 -5.94 13.18
CA ILE A 92 5.76 -5.40 13.01
C ILE A 92 6.69 -6.08 14.02
N HIS A 93 7.65 -6.85 13.49
CA HIS A 93 8.63 -7.61 14.26
C HIS A 93 10.03 -7.00 14.16
N SER A 94 10.38 -6.49 12.98
CA SER A 94 11.61 -5.75 12.76
C SER A 94 11.39 -4.60 11.79
N ILE A 95 12.16 -3.54 11.98
CA ILE A 95 12.38 -2.51 11.00
C ILE A 95 13.85 -2.53 10.59
N ASP A 96 14.10 -2.70 9.31
CA ASP A 96 15.44 -2.56 8.73
C ASP A 96 15.48 -1.30 7.86
N THR A 97 16.68 -0.79 7.61
CA THR A 97 16.87 0.38 6.74
C THR A 97 17.68 -0.03 5.52
N ASP A 98 17.17 0.25 4.33
CA ASP A 98 17.94 0.17 3.07
C ASP A 98 18.27 1.61 2.62
N ILE A 99 19.41 2.09 3.12
CA ILE A 99 19.92 3.43 2.87
C ILE A 99 21.14 3.33 1.95
N GLY A 100 21.00 3.83 0.73
CA GLY A 100 22.07 3.92 -0.26
C GLY A 100 22.46 5.37 -0.56
N MET A 101 23.22 5.59 -1.63
CA MET A 101 23.45 6.96 -2.11
C MET A 101 22.15 7.67 -2.52
N ILE A 102 21.16 6.91 -2.99
CA ILE A 102 19.88 7.43 -3.49
C ILE A 102 18.72 6.86 -2.66
N ASN A 103 18.82 5.59 -2.27
CA ASN A 103 17.79 4.88 -1.54
C ASN A 103 17.65 5.40 -0.10
N ARG A 104 16.41 5.57 0.32
CA ARG A 104 16.01 5.97 1.68
C ARG A 104 14.77 5.16 2.04
N ASN A 105 15.00 3.90 2.35
CA ASN A 105 13.92 2.94 2.53
C ASN A 105 13.84 2.46 3.98
N ILE A 106 12.61 2.28 4.45
CA ILE A 106 12.30 1.50 5.65
C ILE A 106 11.75 0.16 5.18
N MET A 107 12.31 -0.93 5.67
CA MET A 107 11.87 -2.30 5.40
C MET A 107 11.17 -2.85 6.64
N ILE A 108 9.87 -3.11 6.56
CA ILE A 108 9.10 -3.78 7.60
C ILE A 108 9.25 -5.29 7.40
N ASN A 109 9.73 -6.00 8.42
CA ASN A 109 9.97 -7.44 8.42
C ASN A 109 10.79 -7.94 7.21
N GLN A 110 11.74 -7.14 6.72
CA GLN A 110 12.55 -7.40 5.51
C GLN A 110 11.76 -7.57 4.19
N GLN A 111 10.44 -7.41 4.21
CA GLN A 111 9.56 -7.71 3.07
C GLN A 111 8.91 -6.46 2.52
N LEU A 112 8.24 -5.70 3.39
CA LEU A 112 7.48 -4.53 2.97
C LEU A 112 8.38 -3.30 2.94
N LYS A 113 8.56 -2.74 1.75
CA LYS A 113 9.40 -1.57 1.51
C LYS A 113 8.57 -0.29 1.52
N LEU A 114 8.95 0.66 2.37
CA LEU A 114 8.46 2.04 2.36
C LEU A 114 9.57 2.93 1.81
N ASN A 115 9.30 3.66 0.72
CA ASN A 115 10.29 4.47 0.01
C ASN A 115 10.10 5.97 0.25
N PHE A 116 11.10 6.61 0.86
CA PHE A 116 11.04 8.04 1.12
C PHE A 116 11.91 8.81 0.12
N THR A 117 11.36 9.87 -0.45
CA THR A 117 12.04 10.72 -1.43
C THR A 117 12.56 12.02 -0.83
N GLN A 118 11.93 12.50 0.25
CA GLN A 118 12.26 13.77 0.89
C GLN A 118 12.91 13.58 2.26
N LEU A 119 12.57 12.49 2.97
CA LEU A 119 13.11 12.25 4.31
C LEU A 119 14.64 12.12 4.31
N GLU A 120 15.33 12.62 5.34
CA GLU A 120 16.78 12.52 5.44
C GLU A 120 17.24 11.13 5.93
N ARG A 121 18.47 10.73 5.58
CA ARG A 121 19.01 9.41 5.96
C ARG A 121 19.08 9.21 7.49
N GLN A 122 19.46 10.25 8.21
CA GLN A 122 19.52 10.21 9.68
C GLN A 122 18.13 10.07 10.29
N ALA A 123 17.13 10.73 9.70
CA ALA A 123 15.73 10.63 10.10
C ALA A 123 15.17 9.22 9.86
N ILE A 124 15.47 8.59 8.72
CA ILE A 124 15.11 7.19 8.42
C ILE A 124 15.66 6.26 9.50
N GLN A 125 16.96 6.39 9.82
CA GLN A 125 17.59 5.59 10.86
C GLN A 125 16.96 5.83 12.23
N ALA A 126 16.73 7.09 12.61
CA ALA A 126 16.14 7.44 13.89
C ALA A 126 14.72 6.86 14.07
N ILE A 127 13.91 6.86 13.00
CA ILE A 127 12.57 6.25 13.02
C ILE A 127 12.67 4.73 13.14
N ALA A 128 13.55 4.08 12.39
CA ALA A 128 13.78 2.65 12.49
C ALA A 128 14.23 2.24 13.91
N ASP A 129 15.17 2.98 14.48
CA ASP A 129 15.68 2.74 15.83
C ASP A 129 14.59 2.92 16.89
N LEU A 130 13.76 3.97 16.77
CA LEU A 130 12.64 4.21 17.66
C LEU A 130 11.64 3.05 17.62
N ILE A 131 11.23 2.64 16.42
CA ILE A 131 10.23 1.57 16.26
C ILE A 131 10.80 0.24 16.79
N ASN A 132 12.04 -0.10 16.45
CA ASN A 132 12.67 -1.32 16.97
C ASN A 132 12.79 -1.30 18.49
N ALA A 133 13.09 -0.15 19.10
CA ALA A 133 13.14 -0.02 20.55
C ALA A 133 11.75 -0.23 21.18
N PHE A 134 10.68 0.29 20.56
CA PHE A 134 9.31 0.04 21.00
C PHE A 134 8.94 -1.44 20.91
N ILE A 135 9.27 -2.11 19.80
CA ILE A 135 8.99 -3.54 19.60
C ILE A 135 9.69 -4.38 20.66
N ARG A 136 10.98 -4.13 20.93
CA ARG A 136 11.73 -4.83 21.98
C ARG A 136 11.08 -4.69 23.35
N GLN A 137 10.77 -3.45 23.76
CA GLN A 137 10.18 -3.21 25.08
C GLN A 137 8.79 -3.85 25.22
N ARG A 138 7.99 -3.83 24.15
CA ARG A 138 6.68 -4.51 24.11
C ARG A 138 6.82 -6.02 24.31
N ASN A 139 7.80 -6.64 23.63
CA ASN A 139 8.04 -8.08 23.73
C ASN A 139 8.55 -8.47 25.12
N GLU A 140 9.46 -7.68 25.71
CA GLU A 140 9.95 -7.90 27.09
C GLU A 140 8.82 -7.82 28.14
N THR A 141 7.86 -6.89 27.99
CA THR A 141 6.67 -6.86 28.84
C THR A 141 5.71 -8.05 28.64
N SER A 142 5.83 -8.75 27.52
CA SER A 142 5.02 -9.93 27.17
C SER A 142 5.63 -11.24 27.69
N ASP A 143 6.97 -11.30 27.83
CA ASP A 143 7.76 -12.49 28.22
C ASP A 143 7.84 -12.80 29.72
N THR A 144 7.10 -12.08 30.58
CA THR A 144 6.96 -12.46 32.01
C THR A 144 5.99 -13.63 32.25
N ARG A 145 5.58 -14.35 31.21
CA ARG A 145 4.84 -15.62 31.30
C ARG A 145 5.74 -16.75 30.79
N PRO A 146 5.84 -17.89 31.50
CA PRO A 146 6.80 -18.94 31.17
C PRO A 146 6.56 -19.48 29.75
N HIS A 147 7.63 -19.48 28.96
CA HIS A 147 7.71 -20.04 27.61
C HIS A 147 7.26 -21.51 27.59
N GLY A 148 6.06 -21.75 27.07
CA GLY A 148 5.81 -22.93 26.25
C GLY A 148 6.02 -22.52 24.79
N THR A 149 6.87 -23.26 24.08
CA THR A 149 7.00 -23.22 22.62
C THR A 149 5.65 -23.60 22.00
N GLN A 150 4.74 -22.64 21.89
CA GLN A 150 3.55 -22.80 21.07
C GLN A 150 3.92 -22.33 19.67
N GLN A 151 4.02 -23.28 18.73
CA GLN A 151 3.74 -22.98 17.33
C GLN A 151 2.42 -22.21 17.30
N ARG A 152 2.46 -20.91 16.97
CA ARG A 152 1.24 -20.11 16.84
C ARG A 152 0.42 -20.73 15.71
N THR A 153 -0.69 -21.34 16.09
CA THR A 153 -1.64 -21.95 15.16
C THR A 153 -2.52 -20.84 14.61
N VAL A 154 -2.74 -20.84 13.29
CA VAL A 154 -3.66 -19.92 12.61
C VAL A 154 -5.03 -20.01 13.29
N SER A 155 -5.60 -18.88 13.72
CA SER A 155 -6.87 -18.85 14.45
C SER A 155 -8.01 -19.41 13.61
N LEU A 156 -9.05 -19.97 14.24
CA LEU A 156 -10.20 -20.52 13.50
C LEU A 156 -10.91 -19.44 12.66
N ALA A 157 -10.98 -18.20 13.13
CA ALA A 157 -11.52 -17.06 12.37
C ALA A 157 -10.69 -16.74 11.12
N MET A 158 -9.36 -16.82 11.24
CA MET A 158 -8.47 -16.64 10.09
C MET A 158 -8.67 -17.76 9.06
N GLN A 159 -8.79 -19.00 9.52
CA GLN A 159 -9.03 -20.14 8.64
C GLN A 159 -10.35 -19.97 7.87
N SER A 160 -11.43 -19.60 8.53
CA SER A 160 -12.72 -19.38 7.86
C SER A 160 -12.71 -18.18 6.91
N ALA A 161 -11.99 -17.09 7.23
CA ALA A 161 -11.82 -15.96 6.33
C ALA A 161 -11.05 -16.35 5.06
N LEU A 162 -9.92 -17.04 5.22
CA LEU A 162 -9.13 -17.55 4.10
C LEU A 162 -9.91 -18.55 3.24
N GLN A 163 -10.74 -19.39 3.86
CA GLN A 163 -11.60 -20.34 3.15
C GLN A 163 -12.67 -19.62 2.31
N LEU A 164 -13.22 -18.50 2.78
CA LEU A 164 -14.12 -17.64 2.01
C LEU A 164 -13.44 -17.05 0.78
N LEU A 165 -12.27 -16.41 0.97
CA LEU A 165 -11.53 -15.78 -0.12
C LEU A 165 -11.13 -16.81 -1.19
N THR A 166 -10.66 -17.98 -0.73
CA THR A 166 -10.34 -19.13 -1.60
C THR A 166 -11.55 -19.61 -2.39
N TYR A 167 -12.71 -19.76 -1.73
CA TYR A 167 -13.95 -20.16 -2.38
C TYR A 167 -14.35 -19.18 -3.48
N ILE A 168 -14.28 -17.88 -3.22
CA ILE A 168 -14.64 -16.83 -4.19
C ILE A 168 -13.70 -16.80 -5.39
N SER A 169 -12.39 -16.90 -5.17
CA SER A 169 -11.41 -16.98 -6.27
C SER A 169 -11.67 -18.21 -7.14
N ALA A 170 -11.96 -19.37 -6.54
CA ALA A 170 -12.05 -20.64 -7.26
C ALA A 170 -13.41 -20.95 -7.94
N GLN A 171 -14.45 -20.13 -7.74
CA GLN A 171 -15.76 -20.35 -8.37
C GLN A 171 -15.78 -19.98 -9.86
N LYS A 172 -14.85 -19.14 -10.33
CA LYS A 172 -14.70 -18.79 -11.76
C LYS A 172 -13.50 -19.44 -12.43
N ASN A 173 -12.40 -19.65 -11.69
CA ASN A 173 -11.23 -20.38 -12.14
C ASN A 173 -11.08 -21.67 -11.31
N THR A 174 -10.90 -22.83 -11.92
CA THR A 174 -10.78 -24.13 -11.20
C THR A 174 -9.59 -24.21 -10.22
N THR A 175 -8.74 -23.17 -10.19
CA THR A 175 -7.57 -23.02 -9.33
C THR A 175 -7.38 -21.55 -8.95
N VAL A 176 -6.95 -21.28 -7.72
CA VAL A 176 -6.54 -19.93 -7.26
C VAL A 176 -5.27 -19.51 -8.01
N HIS A 177 -5.26 -18.33 -8.64
CA HIS A 177 -4.08 -17.86 -9.36
C HIS A 177 -3.10 -17.19 -8.38
N PRO A 178 -1.77 -17.43 -8.47
CA PRO A 178 -0.78 -16.81 -7.58
C PRO A 178 -0.75 -15.27 -7.62
N ASP A 179 -1.27 -14.69 -8.71
CA ASP A 179 -1.34 -13.24 -8.94
C ASP A 179 -2.69 -12.62 -8.53
N ASP A 180 -3.60 -13.40 -7.94
CA ASP A 180 -4.87 -12.88 -7.44
C ASP A 180 -4.60 -11.87 -6.32
N TRP A 181 -5.04 -10.62 -6.48
CA TRP A 181 -4.74 -9.51 -5.58
C TRP A 181 -5.03 -9.81 -4.10
N GLY A 182 -6.14 -10.50 -3.81
CA GLY A 182 -6.49 -10.91 -2.45
C GLY A 182 -5.56 -11.96 -1.84
N TYR A 183 -4.83 -12.73 -2.66
CA TYR A 183 -3.83 -13.70 -2.22
C TYR A 183 -2.53 -13.00 -1.78
N ILE A 184 -2.07 -12.03 -2.57
CA ILE A 184 -0.87 -11.23 -2.28
C ILE A 184 -1.08 -10.38 -1.02
N GLU A 185 -2.28 -9.81 -0.85
CA GLU A 185 -2.58 -8.98 0.32
C GLU A 185 -2.76 -9.76 1.62
N MET A 186 -3.26 -11.01 1.55
CA MET A 186 -3.32 -11.87 2.74
C MET A 186 -1.92 -12.28 3.23
N LEU A 187 -0.98 -12.52 2.31
CA LEU A 187 0.42 -12.76 2.67
C LEU A 187 1.08 -11.51 3.25
N SER A 188 0.77 -10.32 2.72
CA SER A 188 1.36 -9.07 3.19
C SER A 188 0.87 -8.67 4.59
N ILE A 189 -0.38 -9.01 4.95
CA ILE A 189 -0.95 -8.65 6.26
C ILE A 189 -0.58 -9.66 7.36
N TYR A 190 -0.57 -10.96 7.06
CA TYR A 190 -0.44 -12.00 8.09
C TYR A 190 0.90 -12.74 8.07
N GLY A 191 1.79 -12.43 7.13
CA GLY A 191 3.17 -12.90 7.10
C GLY A 191 3.34 -14.40 6.86
N GLU A 192 4.50 -14.96 7.23
CA GLU A 192 4.85 -16.37 6.97
C GLU A 192 3.98 -17.38 7.74
N GLU A 193 3.23 -16.95 8.77
CA GLU A 193 2.40 -17.82 9.60
C GLU A 193 1.20 -18.41 8.83
N VAL A 194 0.67 -17.67 7.84
CA VAL A 194 -0.44 -18.15 6.99
C VAL A 194 0.04 -18.96 5.79
N GLN A 195 1.33 -18.93 5.49
CA GLN A 195 1.93 -19.57 4.30
C GLN A 195 1.62 -21.09 4.24
N PRO A 196 1.77 -21.88 5.32
CA PRO A 196 1.43 -23.31 5.30
C PRO A 196 -0.06 -23.58 5.04
N TYR A 197 -0.94 -22.71 5.55
CA TYR A 197 -2.38 -22.83 5.33
C TYR A 197 -2.76 -22.45 3.91
N ILE A 198 -2.13 -21.41 3.38
CA ILE A 198 -2.28 -20.97 1.99
C ILE A 198 -1.80 -22.06 1.02
N GLU A 199 -0.64 -22.68 1.25
CA GLU A 199 -0.16 -23.83 0.46
C GLU A 199 -1.11 -25.04 0.56
N THR A 200 -1.71 -25.26 1.73
CA THR A 200 -2.74 -26.28 1.92
C THR A 200 -4.01 -25.96 1.12
N LEU A 201 -4.41 -24.69 1.04
CA LEU A 201 -5.58 -24.25 0.27
C LEU A 201 -5.34 -24.31 -1.24
N LYS A 202 -4.13 -24.02 -1.73
CA LYS A 202 -3.75 -24.16 -3.15
C LYS A 202 -3.87 -25.60 -3.66
N THR A 203 -3.58 -26.56 -2.78
CA THR A 203 -3.52 -27.99 -3.13
C THR A 203 -4.84 -28.73 -2.86
N ARG A 204 -5.77 -28.11 -2.12
CA ARG A 204 -7.07 -28.69 -1.83
C ARG A 204 -8.03 -28.38 -2.99
N PRO A 205 -8.62 -29.38 -3.66
CA PRO A 205 -9.66 -29.11 -4.64
C PRO A 205 -10.81 -28.36 -3.95
N VAL A 206 -11.20 -27.19 -4.48
CA VAL A 206 -12.25 -26.35 -3.91
C VAL A 206 -13.59 -27.07 -4.04
N THR A 207 -13.84 -27.94 -3.06
CA THR A 207 -14.98 -28.85 -2.98
C THR A 207 -15.97 -28.44 -1.89
N SER A 208 -15.69 -27.35 -1.19
CA SER A 208 -16.56 -26.82 -0.15
C SER A 208 -17.76 -26.13 -0.81
N SER A 209 -18.96 -26.66 -0.57
CA SER A 209 -20.19 -25.98 -0.99
C SER A 209 -20.25 -24.60 -0.33
N LYS A 210 -20.90 -23.62 -1.00
CA LYS A 210 -21.13 -22.27 -0.47
C LYS A 210 -21.63 -22.29 0.98
N GLN A 211 -22.49 -23.26 1.28
CA GLN A 211 -23.09 -23.45 2.59
C GLN A 211 -22.06 -23.82 3.65
N VAL A 212 -21.11 -24.72 3.36
CA VAL A 212 -20.04 -25.09 4.30
C VAL A 212 -19.16 -23.90 4.66
N VAL A 213 -18.78 -23.11 3.64
CA VAL A 213 -17.96 -21.90 3.83
C VAL A 213 -18.68 -20.88 4.72
N PHE A 214 -19.98 -20.71 4.50
CA PHE A 214 -20.79 -19.74 5.24
C PHE A 214 -21.08 -20.21 6.66
N ASP A 215 -21.30 -21.51 6.87
CA ASP A 215 -21.44 -22.11 8.19
C ASP A 215 -20.16 -21.95 9.02
N ASP A 216 -18.99 -22.09 8.38
CA ASP A 216 -17.69 -21.87 9.04
C ASP A 216 -17.53 -20.42 9.48
N LEU A 217 -17.85 -19.44 8.63
CA LEU A 217 -17.86 -18.02 8.98
C LEU A 217 -18.77 -17.70 10.18
N VAL A 218 -19.98 -18.28 10.22
CA VAL A 218 -20.91 -18.08 11.34
C VAL A 218 -20.37 -18.71 12.61
N ARG A 219 -19.81 -19.92 12.52
CA ARG A 219 -19.22 -20.62 13.66
C ARG A 219 -18.07 -19.87 14.30
N THR A 220 -17.35 -19.06 13.54
CA THR A 220 -16.17 -18.33 14.01
C THR A 220 -16.41 -16.83 14.15
N GLU A 221 -17.60 -16.31 13.83
CA GLU A 221 -17.97 -14.88 13.82
C GLU A 221 -17.58 -14.12 15.09
N TYR A 222 -17.74 -14.76 16.26
CA TYR A 222 -17.42 -14.17 17.56
C TYR A 222 -15.92 -13.90 17.78
N ALA A 223 -15.06 -14.58 17.01
CA ALA A 223 -13.61 -14.44 17.09
C ALA A 223 -13.07 -13.37 16.12
N TYR A 224 -13.93 -12.75 15.32
CA TYR A 224 -13.57 -11.59 14.49
C TYR A 224 -13.78 -10.31 15.29
N ASP A 225 -12.74 -9.50 15.44
CA ASP A 225 -12.92 -8.11 15.86
C ASP A 225 -13.44 -7.24 14.70
N ARG A 226 -13.85 -6.00 14.99
CA ARG A 226 -14.44 -5.10 13.99
C ARG A 226 -13.51 -4.84 12.80
N GLU A 227 -12.22 -4.66 13.07
CA GLU A 227 -11.20 -4.36 12.06
C GLU A 227 -11.03 -5.57 11.12
N PHE A 228 -10.92 -6.76 11.70
CA PHE A 228 -10.78 -8.02 10.97
C PHE A 228 -12.00 -8.33 10.09
N LYS A 229 -13.22 -8.00 10.56
CA LYS A 229 -14.45 -8.14 9.75
C LYS A 229 -14.44 -7.20 8.53
N SER A 230 -14.08 -5.92 8.74
CA SER A 230 -13.99 -4.93 7.66
C SER A 230 -12.94 -5.32 6.62
N ILE A 231 -11.77 -5.77 7.07
CA ILE A 231 -10.69 -6.23 6.19
C ILE A 231 -11.12 -7.46 5.38
N THR A 232 -11.72 -8.45 6.03
CA THR A 232 -12.23 -9.65 5.34
C THR A 232 -13.28 -9.29 4.28
N PHE A 233 -14.17 -8.35 4.59
CA PHE A 233 -15.21 -7.88 3.68
C PHE A 233 -14.64 -7.12 2.47
N GLU A 234 -13.66 -6.25 2.70
CA GLU A 234 -12.97 -5.50 1.65
C GLU A 234 -12.27 -6.43 0.66
N TYR A 235 -11.52 -7.43 1.14
CA TYR A 235 -10.85 -8.37 0.24
C TYR A 235 -11.80 -9.28 -0.52
N MET A 236 -12.88 -9.71 0.13
CA MET A 236 -13.94 -10.42 -0.56
C MET A 236 -14.47 -9.59 -1.73
N LEU A 237 -14.75 -8.30 -1.52
CA LEU A 237 -15.22 -7.40 -2.58
C LEU A 237 -14.22 -7.21 -3.71
N ARG A 238 -12.95 -6.95 -3.38
CA ARG A 238 -11.88 -6.81 -4.37
C ARG A 238 -11.75 -8.07 -5.22
N LEU A 239 -11.79 -9.26 -4.61
CA LEU A 239 -11.75 -10.53 -5.35
C LEU A 239 -12.96 -10.73 -6.25
N LEU A 240 -14.17 -10.38 -5.81
CA LEU A 240 -15.35 -10.49 -6.67
C LEU A 240 -15.24 -9.58 -7.90
N ILE A 241 -14.71 -8.38 -7.72
CA ILE A 241 -14.52 -7.41 -8.80
C ILE A 241 -13.42 -7.85 -9.76
N VAL A 242 -12.24 -8.24 -9.26
CA VAL A 242 -11.11 -8.71 -10.07
C VAL A 242 -11.44 -9.99 -10.83
N ASN A 243 -12.30 -10.85 -10.30
CA ASN A 243 -12.76 -12.07 -10.98
C ASN A 243 -14.02 -11.85 -11.85
N ASP A 244 -14.31 -10.60 -12.25
CA ASP A 244 -15.38 -10.23 -13.17
C ASP A 244 -16.76 -10.78 -12.77
N TYR A 245 -17.09 -10.84 -11.48
CA TYR A 245 -18.43 -11.24 -11.05
C TYR A 245 -19.48 -10.25 -11.55
N SER A 246 -20.69 -10.74 -11.83
CA SER A 246 -21.79 -9.84 -12.20
C SER A 246 -22.13 -8.92 -11.02
N ILE A 247 -22.64 -7.72 -11.32
CA ILE A 247 -23.06 -6.78 -10.28
C ILE A 247 -24.13 -7.42 -9.37
N GLU A 248 -25.01 -8.25 -9.92
CA GLU A 248 -26.03 -8.99 -9.17
C GLU A 248 -25.40 -9.97 -8.18
N ASP A 249 -24.38 -10.71 -8.62
CA ASP A 249 -23.65 -11.64 -7.75
C ASP A 249 -22.87 -10.90 -6.66
N ILE A 250 -22.20 -9.79 -7.01
CA ILE A 250 -21.46 -8.95 -6.05
C ILE A 250 -22.42 -8.47 -4.95
N ILE A 251 -23.57 -7.89 -5.33
CA ILE A 251 -24.58 -7.43 -4.38
C ILE A 251 -25.11 -8.59 -3.52
N ALA A 252 -25.33 -9.76 -4.11
CA ALA A 252 -25.77 -10.94 -3.38
C ALA A 252 -24.74 -11.40 -2.32
N TYR A 253 -23.44 -11.45 -2.68
CA TYR A 253 -22.36 -11.77 -1.75
C TYR A 253 -22.22 -10.70 -0.67
N MET A 254 -22.26 -9.41 -1.04
CA MET A 254 -22.22 -8.30 -0.09
C MET A 254 -23.32 -8.45 0.97
N ASN A 255 -24.58 -8.60 0.55
CA ASN A 255 -25.69 -8.71 1.48
C ASN A 255 -25.56 -9.93 2.41
N GLN A 256 -25.14 -11.07 1.85
CA GLN A 256 -24.98 -12.30 2.61
C GLN A 256 -23.83 -12.20 3.63
N ILE A 257 -22.63 -11.77 3.21
CA ILE A 257 -21.49 -11.68 4.12
C ILE A 257 -21.65 -10.54 5.14
N THR A 258 -22.29 -9.42 4.76
CA THR A 258 -22.63 -8.34 5.72
C THR A 258 -23.49 -8.88 6.85
N LEU A 259 -24.50 -9.69 6.53
CA LEU A 259 -25.37 -10.33 7.52
C LEU A 259 -24.60 -11.35 8.38
N LEU A 260 -23.77 -12.20 7.75
CA LEU A 260 -23.06 -13.27 8.43
C LEU A 260 -21.95 -12.76 9.37
N LEU A 261 -21.21 -11.73 8.95
CA LEU A 261 -20.17 -11.10 9.77
C LEU A 261 -20.71 -10.00 10.69
N LYS A 262 -22.00 -9.62 10.54
CA LYS A 262 -22.62 -8.49 11.26
C LYS A 262 -21.83 -7.18 11.08
N VAL A 263 -21.39 -6.92 9.86
CA VAL A 263 -20.71 -5.66 9.50
C VAL A 263 -21.77 -4.57 9.36
N ASN A 264 -21.44 -3.33 9.73
CA ASN A 264 -22.34 -2.22 9.53
C ASN A 264 -22.57 -2.00 8.03
N THR A 265 -23.84 -1.94 7.62
CA THR A 265 -24.22 -1.74 6.21
C THR A 265 -23.65 -0.44 5.64
N ASP A 266 -23.55 0.62 6.44
CA ASP A 266 -22.95 1.88 6.01
C ASP A 266 -21.47 1.71 5.67
N ASP A 267 -20.72 0.98 6.52
CA ASP A 267 -19.30 0.68 6.30
C ASP A 267 -19.13 -0.13 4.99
N THR A 268 -20.04 -1.07 4.71
CA THR A 268 -19.95 -1.90 3.49
C THR A 268 -20.27 -1.15 2.19
N GLN A 269 -21.21 -0.20 2.23
CA GLN A 269 -21.55 0.63 1.06
C GLN A 269 -20.44 1.62 0.74
N GLU A 270 -19.80 2.18 1.77
CA GLU A 270 -18.65 3.06 1.61
C GLU A 270 -17.44 2.31 1.02
N ILE A 271 -17.15 1.11 1.52
CA ILE A 271 -16.09 0.24 0.97
C ILE A 271 -16.37 -0.11 -0.50
N TYR A 272 -17.60 -0.50 -0.83
CA TYR A 272 -17.98 -0.82 -2.21
C TYR A 272 -17.87 0.39 -3.16
N ALA A 273 -18.38 1.56 -2.74
CA ALA A 273 -18.29 2.78 -3.53
C ALA A 273 -16.83 3.16 -3.81
N ARG A 274 -15.97 3.09 -2.79
CA ARG A 274 -14.53 3.35 -2.91
C ARG A 274 -13.85 2.40 -3.90
N ILE A 275 -14.03 1.09 -3.74
CA ILE A 275 -13.40 0.10 -4.64
C ILE A 275 -13.92 0.23 -6.07
N ARG A 276 -15.21 0.55 -6.25
CA ARG A 276 -15.80 0.77 -7.58
C ARG A 276 -15.20 2.00 -8.26
N GLU A 277 -15.00 3.09 -7.54
CA GLU A 277 -14.33 4.30 -8.05
C GLU A 277 -12.87 4.01 -8.42
N GLU A 278 -12.14 3.27 -7.58
CA GLU A 278 -10.77 2.80 -7.84
C GLU A 278 -10.71 1.94 -9.14
N THR A 279 -11.63 0.99 -9.29
CA THR A 279 -11.66 0.07 -10.43
C THR A 279 -12.06 0.77 -11.74
N GLN A 280 -13.03 1.71 -11.68
CA GLN A 280 -13.46 2.48 -12.86
C GLN A 280 -12.41 3.49 -13.35
N GLN A 281 -11.57 4.01 -12.45
CA GLN A 281 -10.39 4.79 -12.86
C GLN A 281 -9.31 3.90 -13.49
N GLY A 282 -9.25 2.61 -13.12
CA GLY A 282 -8.44 1.59 -13.79
C GLY A 282 -8.90 1.29 -15.22
N ASP A 283 -10.22 1.18 -15.46
CA ASP A 283 -10.80 0.89 -16.79
C ASP A 283 -10.60 2.02 -17.82
N LEU A 284 -10.61 3.28 -17.38
CA LEU A 284 -10.29 4.43 -18.25
C LEU A 284 -8.82 4.43 -18.71
N ASN A 285 -7.92 3.82 -17.93
CA ASN A 285 -6.53 3.58 -18.34
C ASN A 285 -6.39 2.32 -19.22
N GLN A 286 -7.28 1.31 -19.08
CA GLN A 286 -7.28 0.09 -19.91
C GLN A 286 -7.96 0.27 -21.28
N GLN A 287 -8.79 1.29 -21.47
CA GLN A 287 -9.36 1.63 -22.79
C GLN A 287 -8.33 2.17 -23.79
N TYR A 288 -7.13 2.54 -23.33
CA TYR A 288 -5.98 2.80 -24.20
C TYR A 288 -5.11 1.57 -24.47
N SER A 289 -5.44 0.41 -23.89
CA SER A 289 -4.66 -0.84 -23.96
C SER A 289 -5.30 -1.93 -24.83
N SER A 290 -6.50 -1.69 -25.38
CA SER A 290 -7.26 -2.65 -26.19
C SER A 290 -7.22 -2.34 -27.70
N PHE A 291 -6.01 -2.08 -28.19
CA PHE A 291 -5.63 -2.27 -29.60
C PHE A 291 -4.17 -2.73 -29.57
N ASP A 292 -3.93 -4.02 -29.34
CA ASP A 292 -2.77 -4.75 -29.88
C ASP A 292 -2.75 -6.18 -29.35
N GLN A 293 -3.52 -7.05 -30.00
CA GLN A 293 -3.12 -8.44 -30.16
C GLN A 293 -3.00 -8.74 -31.65
N ALA A 294 -1.82 -8.46 -32.20
CA ALA A 294 -1.22 -9.26 -33.26
C ALA A 294 0.22 -8.78 -33.48
N SER A 295 1.19 -9.57 -33.02
CA SER A 295 2.43 -9.92 -33.74
C SER A 295 3.50 -10.37 -32.75
N GLN A 296 3.66 -11.68 -32.64
CA GLN A 296 4.89 -12.28 -32.11
C GLN A 296 6.02 -11.97 -33.10
N HIS A 297 6.92 -11.03 -32.78
CA HIS A 297 8.25 -10.96 -33.38
C HIS A 297 9.24 -10.22 -32.46
N PHE A 298 10.19 -10.99 -31.92
CA PHE A 298 11.59 -10.66 -31.56
C PHE A 298 12.03 -9.17 -31.51
N LYS A 299 12.62 -8.73 -30.37
CA LYS A 299 13.74 -7.74 -30.16
C LYS A 299 13.48 -6.79 -28.95
N PRO A 300 14.42 -5.89 -28.57
CA PRO A 300 15.78 -6.05 -28.05
C PRO A 300 15.89 -5.48 -26.61
N GLN A 301 16.92 -5.84 -25.83
CA GLN A 301 17.15 -5.23 -24.51
C GLN A 301 17.50 -3.73 -24.66
N LEU A 302 16.69 -2.86 -24.06
CA LEU A 302 16.97 -1.43 -23.91
C LEU A 302 18.24 -1.21 -23.08
N THR A 303 19.00 -0.18 -23.39
CA THR A 303 20.14 0.24 -22.57
C THR A 303 19.66 0.90 -21.27
N ALA A 304 20.51 0.94 -20.23
CA ALA A 304 20.16 1.58 -18.95
C ALA A 304 19.73 3.05 -19.11
N GLU A 305 20.33 3.77 -20.07
CA GLU A 305 19.97 5.16 -20.39
C GLU A 305 18.58 5.27 -21.03
N GLN A 306 18.18 4.29 -21.86
CA GLN A 306 16.84 4.23 -22.43
C GLN A 306 15.79 3.83 -21.39
N GLN A 307 16.11 2.92 -20.48
CA GLN A 307 15.22 2.57 -19.36
C GLN A 307 14.97 3.76 -18.42
N GLN A 308 16.01 4.54 -18.13
CA GLN A 308 15.88 5.78 -17.36
C GLN A 308 15.01 6.83 -18.07
N ALA A 309 15.17 6.96 -19.39
CA ALA A 309 14.33 7.85 -20.19
C ALA A 309 12.85 7.40 -20.21
N CYS A 310 12.58 6.08 -20.26
CA CYS A 310 11.24 5.51 -20.14
C CYS A 310 10.62 5.85 -18.78
N GLN A 311 11.37 5.68 -17.68
CA GLN A 311 10.91 6.00 -16.33
C GLN A 311 10.59 7.50 -16.17
N LEU A 312 11.43 8.39 -16.70
CA LEU A 312 11.21 9.83 -16.61
C LEU A 312 9.92 10.28 -17.32
N LEU A 313 9.59 9.64 -18.44
CA LEU A 313 8.39 9.93 -19.23
C LEU A 313 7.17 9.10 -18.79
N GLY A 314 7.36 8.11 -17.89
CA GLY A 314 6.29 7.21 -17.44
C GLY A 314 5.83 6.23 -18.53
N ILE A 315 6.76 5.75 -19.37
CA ILE A 315 6.51 4.79 -20.46
C ILE A 315 6.95 3.39 -20.00
N ASN A 316 6.17 2.36 -20.31
CA ASN A 316 6.56 0.98 -20.09
C ASN A 316 7.70 0.61 -21.06
N ASP A 317 8.83 0.15 -20.52
CA ASP A 317 10.03 -0.18 -21.27
C ASP A 317 9.84 -1.40 -22.19
N GLN A 318 8.81 -2.21 -21.97
CA GLN A 318 8.47 -3.36 -22.81
C GLN A 318 7.57 -3.03 -24.01
N GLN A 319 7.05 -1.80 -24.12
CA GLN A 319 6.06 -1.40 -25.13
C GLN A 319 6.30 0.01 -25.69
N ILE A 320 7.56 0.44 -25.81
CA ILE A 320 7.86 1.77 -26.33
C ILE A 320 7.65 1.84 -27.85
N ASP A 321 6.83 2.80 -28.28
CA ASP A 321 6.63 3.15 -29.69
C ASP A 321 6.59 4.68 -29.90
N ALA A 322 6.54 5.13 -31.16
CA ALA A 322 6.53 6.56 -31.48
C ALA A 322 5.28 7.30 -30.98
N THR A 323 4.17 6.59 -30.76
CA THR A 323 2.88 7.17 -30.38
C THR A 323 2.82 7.39 -28.86
N SER A 324 3.17 6.36 -28.08
CA SER A 324 3.35 6.38 -26.63
C SER A 324 4.39 7.41 -26.20
N LEU A 325 5.54 7.50 -26.90
CA LEU A 325 6.56 8.51 -26.65
C LEU A 325 6.03 9.93 -26.85
N LYS A 326 5.36 10.18 -27.97
CA LYS A 326 4.80 11.50 -28.30
C LYS A 326 3.70 11.90 -27.32
N HIS A 327 2.85 10.96 -26.88
CA HIS A 327 1.79 11.20 -25.92
C HIS A 327 2.34 11.50 -24.52
N ALA A 328 3.24 10.65 -24.01
CA ALA A 328 3.87 10.81 -22.71
C ALA A 328 4.65 12.12 -22.61
N TYR A 329 5.44 12.45 -23.64
CA TYR A 329 6.18 13.71 -23.71
C TYR A 329 5.24 14.93 -23.73
N ARG A 330 4.15 14.89 -24.50
CA ARG A 330 3.16 15.99 -24.52
C ARG A 330 2.48 16.18 -23.17
N LYS A 331 2.10 15.09 -22.50
CA LYS A 331 1.48 15.13 -21.17
C LYS A 331 2.42 15.76 -20.14
N LYS A 332 3.67 15.28 -20.07
CA LYS A 332 4.70 15.83 -19.17
C LYS A 332 5.06 17.27 -19.51
N MET A 333 5.19 17.63 -20.78
CA MET A 333 5.43 19.02 -21.18
C MET A 333 4.27 19.96 -20.86
N ALA A 334 3.02 19.49 -20.89
CA ALA A 334 1.88 20.29 -20.50
C ALA A 334 1.87 20.64 -18.99
N GLU A 335 2.59 19.88 -18.17
CA GLU A 335 2.74 20.12 -16.72
C GLU A 335 3.97 20.99 -16.39
N PHE A 336 5.04 20.92 -17.21
CA PHE A 336 6.33 21.57 -16.95
C PHE A 336 6.74 22.58 -18.04
N HIS A 337 5.79 23.14 -18.80
CA HIS A 337 6.13 24.12 -19.85
C HIS A 337 6.61 25.44 -19.23
N PRO A 338 7.83 25.93 -19.55
CA PRO A 338 8.38 27.15 -18.93
C PRO A 338 7.47 28.39 -19.04
N ASP A 339 6.72 28.50 -20.14
CA ASP A 339 5.81 29.64 -20.37
C ASP A 339 4.57 29.65 -19.46
N GLN A 340 4.16 28.50 -18.91
CA GLN A 340 2.99 28.44 -18.03
C GLN A 340 3.27 29.03 -16.63
N TYR A 341 4.54 29.20 -16.28
CA TYR A 341 4.97 29.49 -14.91
C TYR A 341 5.86 30.73 -14.80
N GLN A 342 5.77 31.65 -15.77
CA GLN A 342 6.57 32.88 -15.81
C GLN A 342 6.38 33.79 -14.58
N GLN A 343 5.25 33.64 -13.87
CA GLN A 343 4.89 34.39 -12.65
C GLN A 343 5.51 33.81 -11.37
N LEU A 344 6.19 32.66 -11.44
CA LEU A 344 6.82 32.02 -10.28
C LEU A 344 8.20 32.63 -9.95
N PRO A 345 8.68 32.48 -8.71
CA PRO A 345 10.02 32.91 -8.32
C PRO A 345 11.13 32.33 -9.21
N GLU A 346 12.23 33.06 -9.37
CA GLU A 346 13.35 32.71 -10.27
C GLU A 346 13.90 31.30 -10.02
N SER A 347 14.06 30.91 -8.75
CA SER A 347 14.51 29.57 -8.36
C SER A 347 13.57 28.46 -8.84
N VAL A 348 12.25 28.71 -8.84
CA VAL A 348 11.24 27.75 -9.29
C VAL A 348 11.20 27.68 -10.81
N ARG A 349 11.36 28.82 -11.48
CA ARG A 349 11.49 28.87 -12.94
C ARG A 349 12.71 28.09 -13.43
N LEU A 350 13.87 28.24 -12.78
CA LEU A 350 15.08 27.47 -13.09
C LEU A 350 14.87 25.96 -12.94
N LEU A 351 14.14 25.53 -11.90
CA LEU A 351 13.80 24.12 -11.71
C LEU A 351 12.85 23.59 -12.80
N ILE A 352 11.85 24.38 -13.18
CA ILE A 352 10.92 24.02 -14.27
C ILE A 352 11.65 23.95 -15.61
N GLU A 353 12.56 24.89 -15.88
CA GLU A 353 13.42 24.88 -17.06
C GLU A 353 14.34 23.64 -17.07
N GLN A 354 14.94 23.29 -15.93
CA GLN A 354 15.76 22.09 -15.79
C GLN A 354 14.95 20.80 -16.02
N GLN A 355 13.75 20.72 -15.46
CA GLN A 355 12.84 19.59 -15.68
C GLN A 355 12.40 19.50 -17.14
N ALA A 356 12.08 20.63 -17.77
CA ALA A 356 11.73 20.66 -19.18
C ALA A 356 12.89 20.18 -20.07
N GLN A 357 14.13 20.56 -19.75
CA GLN A 357 15.33 20.08 -20.42
C GLN A 357 15.55 18.57 -20.24
N GLN A 358 15.33 18.04 -19.03
CA GLN A 358 15.43 16.59 -18.78
C GLN A 358 14.40 15.78 -19.59
N LEU A 359 13.17 16.28 -19.67
CA LEU A 359 12.10 15.66 -20.48
C LEU A 359 12.40 15.73 -21.98
N ASN A 360 12.99 16.82 -22.47
CA ASN A 360 13.48 16.92 -23.85
C ASN A 360 14.58 15.91 -24.14
N HIS A 361 15.54 15.79 -23.22
CA HIS A 361 16.65 14.85 -23.35
C HIS A 361 16.18 13.38 -23.37
N ALA A 362 15.27 13.01 -22.45
CA ALA A 362 14.67 11.68 -22.42
C ALA A 362 13.91 11.38 -23.72
N ARG A 363 13.15 12.34 -24.26
CA ARG A 363 12.49 12.18 -25.56
C ARG A 363 13.50 11.89 -26.67
N ASP A 364 14.59 12.66 -26.74
CA ASP A 364 15.58 12.53 -27.81
C ASP A 364 16.33 11.19 -27.75
N ILE A 365 16.61 10.67 -26.54
CA ILE A 365 17.19 9.33 -26.33
C ILE A 365 16.27 8.25 -26.89
N LEU A 366 14.98 8.34 -26.55
CA LEU A 366 13.98 7.34 -26.96
C LEU A 366 13.62 7.46 -28.44
N GLU A 367 13.57 8.66 -29.02
CA GLU A 367 13.40 8.84 -30.46
C GLU A 367 14.55 8.21 -31.25
N LYS A 368 15.80 8.31 -30.76
CA LYS A 368 16.94 7.61 -31.37
C LYS A 368 16.83 6.10 -31.23
N CYS A 369 16.32 5.60 -30.11
CA CYS A 369 16.05 4.18 -29.90
C CYS A 369 15.05 3.64 -30.93
N LEU A 370 13.98 4.40 -31.22
CA LEU A 370 12.90 3.99 -32.12
C LEU A 370 13.24 4.12 -33.61
N ARG A 371 14.34 4.81 -33.96
CA ARG A 371 14.81 4.97 -35.35
C ARG A 371 15.85 3.91 -35.77
N ASN A 372 16.41 3.15 -34.83
CA ASN A 372 17.37 2.07 -35.04
C ASN A 372 16.66 0.71 -34.97
#